data_AF-A0A820MJR4-F1
#
_entry.id   AF-A0A820MJR4-F1
#
_cell.length_a   1.000
_cell.length_b   1.000
_cell.length_c   1.000
_cell.angle_alpha   90.00
_cell.angle_beta   90.00
_cell.angle_gamma   90.00
#
_symmetry.space_group_name_H-M   'P 1'
#
loop_
_entity.id
_entity.type
_entity.pdbx_description
1 polymer ?
#
loop_
_entity_poly.entity_id
_entity_poly.type
_entity_poly.pdbx_seq_one_letter_code
_entity_poly.pdbx_strand_id
1 'polypeptide(L)'
;ANFSFGYRIHQHVNITHQPIIVKFAIIFATIIVFTGIINNVFSYLTFIKGETRNVGCGIYLFVTSIISLIIIMIFIIKLTILFLSQMHLLNNRLFIHVQCVITDFFLRSLLSISDWLSACVAIERAVTILKGANFNKNQSKRIAKQVILFVCILTFLTYIHDPIHRHLIDDEEEQRTWCVIKYPPSLQIYDWILNVFHFSIPPLINCISALI
;
A
#
# COMPACT_ATOMS: atom_id res chain seq x y z
N ALA A 1 19.02 2.76 -3.46
CA ALA A 1 19.19 2.11 -4.78
C ALA A 1 17.91 2.15 -5.67
N ASN A 2 17.01 3.13 -5.51
CA ASN A 2 15.73 3.20 -6.25
C ASN A 2 15.74 4.17 -7.45
N PHE A 3 16.89 4.41 -8.09
CA PHE A 3 16.99 5.27 -9.27
C PHE A 3 16.86 4.50 -10.60
N SER A 4 16.92 3.16 -10.64
CA SER A 4 17.17 2.43 -11.90
C SER A 4 16.01 2.34 -12.91
N PHE A 5 14.74 2.50 -12.51
CA PHE A 5 13.62 2.33 -13.43
C PHE A 5 13.25 3.61 -14.19
N GLY A 6 13.21 4.75 -13.49
CA GLY A 6 12.79 6.00 -14.10
C GLY A 6 13.78 6.55 -15.14
N TYR A 7 15.09 6.33 -14.98
CA TYR A 7 16.10 6.74 -15.98
C TYR A 7 15.93 6.04 -17.33
N ARG A 8 15.24 4.89 -17.36
CA ARG A 8 14.98 4.15 -18.60
C ARG A 8 13.78 4.70 -19.38
N ILE A 9 13.07 5.70 -18.85
CA ILE A 9 11.96 6.35 -19.55
C ILE A 9 12.54 7.48 -20.41
N HIS A 10 12.56 7.32 -21.73
CA HIS A 10 13.09 8.33 -22.64
C HIS A 10 12.19 9.57 -22.66
N GLN A 11 12.79 10.75 -22.62
CA GLN A 11 12.07 12.01 -22.66
C GLN A 11 11.58 12.32 -24.08
N HIS A 12 10.48 13.07 -24.19
CA HIS A 12 9.93 13.56 -25.47
C HIS A 12 9.60 12.46 -26.51
N VAL A 13 9.49 11.21 -26.08
CA VAL A 13 9.21 10.05 -26.94
C VAL A 13 7.90 9.38 -26.48
N ASN A 14 7.00 9.15 -27.43
CA ASN A 14 5.72 8.47 -27.17
C ASN A 14 5.93 7.06 -26.59
N ILE A 15 4.95 6.57 -25.81
CA ILE A 15 4.97 5.26 -25.14
C ILE A 15 5.30 4.11 -26.12
N THR A 16 4.85 4.20 -27.37
CA THR A 16 5.12 3.20 -28.43
C THR A 16 6.59 3.10 -28.83
N HIS A 17 7.39 4.14 -28.59
CA HIS A 17 8.81 4.22 -28.94
C HIS A 17 9.73 4.16 -27.71
N GLN A 18 9.16 3.96 -26.51
CA GLN A 18 9.92 3.72 -25.29
C GLN A 18 10.67 2.38 -25.35
N PRO A 19 11.79 2.24 -24.59
CA PRO A 19 12.54 1.01 -24.57
C PRO A 19 11.71 -0.16 -24.03
N ILE A 20 12.08 -1.36 -24.48
CA ILE A 20 11.36 -2.61 -24.22
C ILE A 20 11.10 -2.83 -22.71
N ILE A 21 12.04 -2.44 -21.86
CA ILE A 21 11.91 -2.57 -20.39
C ILE A 21 10.77 -1.72 -19.80
N VAL A 22 10.53 -0.52 -20.34
CA VAL A 22 9.42 0.35 -19.91
C VAL A 22 8.08 -0.24 -20.39
N LYS A 23 8.04 -0.76 -21.62
CA LYS A 23 6.85 -1.43 -22.17
C LYS A 23 6.45 -2.66 -21.35
N PHE A 24 7.42 -3.52 -21.00
CA PHE A 24 7.16 -4.68 -20.14
C PHE A 24 6.64 -4.29 -18.77
N ALA A 25 7.21 -3.25 -18.14
CA ALA A 25 6.74 -2.79 -16.84
C ALA A 25 5.32 -2.22 -16.90
N ILE A 26 4.95 -1.49 -17.98
CA ILE A 26 3.58 -1.01 -18.19
C ILE A 26 2.61 -2.18 -18.36
N ILE A 27 2.97 -3.19 -19.18
CA ILE A 27 2.14 -4.40 -19.38
C ILE A 27 1.95 -5.12 -18.05
N PHE A 28 3.03 -5.35 -17.30
CA PHE A 28 3.00 -6.03 -16.02
C PHE A 28 2.14 -5.27 -14.98
N ALA A 29 2.32 -3.95 -14.87
CA ALA A 29 1.50 -3.11 -14.01
C ALA A 29 0.01 -3.17 -14.40
N THR A 30 -0.29 -3.20 -15.70
CA THR A 30 -1.67 -3.32 -16.21
C THR A 30 -2.30 -4.65 -15.80
N ILE A 31 -1.56 -5.76 -15.89
CA ILE A 31 -2.02 -7.09 -15.48
C ILE A 31 -2.30 -7.13 -13.97
N ILE A 32 -1.39 -6.59 -13.15
CA ILE A 32 -1.57 -6.52 -11.69
C ILE A 32 -2.81 -5.70 -11.34
N VAL A 33 -2.99 -4.54 -11.97
CA VAL A 33 -4.15 -3.67 -11.75
C VAL A 33 -5.43 -4.40 -12.14
N PHE A 34 -5.48 -5.02 -13.31
CA PHE A 34 -6.68 -5.68 -13.81
C PHE A 34 -7.09 -6.87 -12.93
N THR A 35 -6.14 -7.74 -12.61
CA THR A 35 -6.37 -8.88 -11.71
C THR A 35 -6.77 -8.43 -10.30
N GLY A 36 -6.13 -7.37 -9.80
CA GLY A 36 -6.46 -6.75 -8.51
C GLY A 36 -7.88 -6.20 -8.47
N ILE A 37 -8.33 -5.49 -9.52
CA ILE A 37 -9.70 -4.98 -9.61
C ILE A 37 -10.70 -6.13 -9.58
N ILE A 38 -10.50 -7.16 -10.40
CA ILE A 38 -11.38 -8.33 -10.46
C ILE A 38 -11.51 -9.00 -9.08
N ASN A 39 -10.38 -9.28 -8.42
CA ASN A 39 -10.37 -9.91 -7.10
C ASN A 39 -11.11 -9.09 -6.05
N ASN A 40 -10.93 -7.76 -6.07
CA ASN A 40 -11.59 -6.88 -5.12
C ASN A 40 -13.09 -6.74 -5.39
N VAL A 41 -13.53 -6.74 -6.66
CA VAL A 41 -14.95 -6.75 -7.02
C VAL A 41 -15.61 -8.04 -6.50
N PHE A 42 -15.01 -9.20 -6.73
CA PHE A 42 -15.53 -10.46 -6.20
C PHE A 42 -15.55 -10.51 -4.67
N SER A 43 -14.50 -9.98 -4.03
CA SER A 43 -14.44 -9.90 -2.57
C SER A 43 -15.55 -8.98 -2.04
N TYR A 44 -15.74 -7.82 -2.64
CA TYR A 44 -16.83 -6.90 -2.29
C TYR A 44 -18.22 -7.56 -2.41
N LEU A 45 -18.48 -8.24 -3.54
CA LEU A 45 -19.74 -8.97 -3.77
C LEU A 45 -19.94 -10.12 -2.77
N THR A 46 -18.86 -10.75 -2.31
CA THR A 46 -18.91 -11.81 -1.29
C THR A 46 -19.24 -11.24 0.09
N PHE A 47 -18.68 -10.09 0.44
CA PHE A 47 -18.85 -9.49 1.77
C PHE A 47 -20.12 -8.61 1.90
N ILE A 48 -20.74 -8.21 0.79
CA ILE A 48 -22.01 -7.48 0.83
C ILE A 48 -23.17 -8.36 1.31
N LYS A 49 -23.11 -9.67 1.10
CA LYS A 49 -24.18 -10.63 1.44
C LYS A 49 -24.39 -10.83 2.95
N GLY A 50 -23.68 -10.12 3.82
CA GLY A 50 -23.92 -10.04 5.26
C GLY A 50 -23.54 -11.30 6.05
N GLU A 51 -23.81 -12.50 5.51
CA GLU A 51 -23.55 -13.78 6.16
C GLU A 51 -22.07 -14.02 6.46
N THR A 52 -21.20 -13.58 5.56
CA THR A 52 -19.74 -13.65 5.69
C THR A 52 -19.18 -12.65 6.70
N ARG A 53 -19.95 -11.59 7.04
CA ARG A 53 -19.62 -10.57 8.06
C ARG A 53 -20.16 -10.90 9.46
N ASN A 54 -20.63 -12.13 9.67
CA ASN A 54 -21.17 -12.55 10.97
C ASN A 54 -20.10 -12.67 12.06
N VAL A 55 -18.81 -12.66 11.70
CA VAL A 55 -17.65 -12.71 12.60
C VAL A 55 -16.64 -11.61 12.26
N GLY A 56 -15.77 -11.28 13.21
CA GLY A 56 -14.73 -10.26 13.08
C GLY A 56 -13.83 -10.46 11.85
N CYS A 57 -13.49 -11.72 11.53
CA CYS A 57 -12.73 -12.09 10.34
C CYS A 57 -13.34 -11.52 9.04
N GLY A 58 -14.66 -11.57 8.90
CA GLY A 58 -15.34 -11.03 7.71
C GLY A 58 -15.30 -9.51 7.64
N ILE A 59 -15.26 -8.83 8.79
CA ILE A 59 -15.09 -7.37 8.85
C ILE A 59 -13.68 -6.98 8.43
N TYR A 60 -12.65 -7.67 8.94
CA TYR A 60 -11.27 -7.42 8.53
C TYR A 60 -11.10 -7.60 7.02
N LEU A 61 -11.57 -8.73 6.45
CA LEU A 61 -11.45 -9.00 5.01
C LEU A 61 -12.20 -7.99 4.14
N PHE A 62 -13.38 -7.53 4.58
CA PHE A 62 -14.12 -6.48 3.89
C PHE A 62 -13.33 -5.16 3.86
N VAL A 63 -12.78 -4.74 5.01
CA VAL A 63 -11.97 -3.51 5.09
C VAL A 63 -10.69 -3.65 4.26
N THR A 64 -10.00 -4.79 4.33
CA THR A 64 -8.82 -5.06 3.49
C THR A 64 -9.14 -4.99 1.99
N SER A 65 -10.32 -5.44 1.56
CA SER A 65 -10.75 -5.34 0.16
C SER A 65 -10.95 -3.87 -0.27
N ILE A 66 -11.55 -3.04 0.58
CA ILE A 66 -11.69 -1.59 0.34
C ILE A 66 -10.31 -0.92 0.28
N ILE A 67 -9.44 -1.22 1.24
CA ILE A 67 -8.06 -0.70 1.28
C ILE A 67 -7.30 -1.08 0.01
N SER A 68 -7.42 -2.33 -0.43
CA SER A 68 -6.76 -2.83 -1.65
C SER A 68 -7.21 -2.09 -2.91
N LEU A 69 -8.50 -1.77 -3.04
CA LEU A 69 -8.99 -0.91 -4.13
C LEU A 69 -8.38 0.48 -4.09
N ILE A 70 -8.31 1.10 -2.90
CA ILE A 70 -7.71 2.43 -2.73
C ILE A 70 -6.21 2.40 -3.09
N ILE A 71 -5.47 1.37 -2.66
CA ILE A 71 -4.05 1.18 -3.01
C ILE A 71 -3.87 1.12 -4.54
N ILE A 72 -4.69 0.31 -5.23
CA ILE A 72 -4.63 0.18 -6.69
C ILE A 72 -4.90 1.53 -7.36
N MET A 73 -5.92 2.28 -6.92
CA MET A 73 -6.22 3.60 -7.47
C MET A 73 -5.06 4.59 -7.28
N ILE A 74 -4.49 4.66 -6.07
CA ILE A 74 -3.34 5.53 -5.77
C ILE A 74 -2.12 5.13 -6.61
N PHE A 75 -1.87 3.83 -6.77
CA PHE A 75 -0.75 3.33 -7.58
C PHE A 75 -0.87 3.73 -9.05
N ILE A 76 -2.07 3.62 -9.64
CA ILE A 76 -2.32 4.05 -11.03
C ILE A 76 -2.12 5.56 -11.18
N ILE A 77 -2.64 6.35 -10.23
CA ILE A 77 -2.46 7.81 -10.22
C ILE A 77 -0.97 8.16 -10.15
N LYS A 78 -0.23 7.55 -9.23
CA LYS A 78 1.22 7.75 -9.07
C LYS A 78 1.99 7.40 -10.34
N LEU A 79 1.70 6.26 -10.96
CA LEU A 79 2.34 5.84 -12.21
C LEU A 79 2.04 6.83 -13.35
N THR A 80 0.79 7.26 -13.48
CA THR A 80 0.38 8.21 -14.52
C THR A 80 1.10 9.55 -14.36
N ILE A 81 1.15 10.09 -13.14
CA ILE A 81 1.85 11.34 -12.84
C ILE A 81 3.34 11.20 -13.13
N LEU A 82 3.96 10.07 -12.77
CA LEU A 82 5.36 9.80 -13.08
C LEU A 82 5.60 9.85 -14.60
N PHE A 83 4.82 9.13 -15.40
CA PHE A 83 4.98 9.15 -16.86
C PHE A 83 4.78 10.54 -17.45
N LEU A 84 3.73 11.26 -17.04
CA LEU A 84 3.47 12.62 -17.53
C LEU A 84 4.58 13.61 -17.15
N SER A 85 5.15 13.48 -15.96
CA SER A 85 6.28 14.29 -15.52
C SER A 85 7.56 13.96 -16.31
N GLN A 86 7.87 12.69 -16.54
CA GLN A 86 9.07 12.27 -17.29
C GLN A 86 8.98 12.61 -18.80
N MET A 87 7.76 12.70 -19.35
CA MET A 87 7.52 13.17 -20.71
C MET A 87 7.45 14.71 -20.83
N HIS A 88 7.75 15.45 -19.75
CA HIS A 88 7.71 16.91 -19.69
C HIS A 88 6.33 17.53 -20.03
N LEU A 89 5.25 16.76 -19.84
CA LEU A 89 3.87 17.22 -20.02
C LEU A 89 3.33 17.90 -18.76
N LEU A 90 3.91 17.62 -17.60
CA LEU A 90 3.60 18.27 -16.32
C LEU A 90 4.83 19.00 -15.80
N ASN A 91 4.76 20.34 -15.80
CA ASN A 91 5.86 21.21 -15.35
C ASN A 91 5.57 21.93 -14.03
N ASN A 92 4.37 21.74 -13.46
CA ASN A 92 4.02 22.36 -12.18
C ASN A 92 4.70 21.63 -11.01
N ARG A 93 5.82 22.19 -10.55
CA ARG A 93 6.65 21.64 -9.48
C ARG A 93 5.88 21.45 -8.16
N LEU A 94 5.01 22.39 -7.80
CA LEU A 94 4.19 22.29 -6.58
C LEU A 94 3.22 21.12 -6.68
N PHE A 95 2.56 20.96 -7.85
CA PHE A 95 1.67 19.83 -8.08
C PHE A 95 2.40 18.48 -7.97
N ILE A 96 3.57 18.35 -8.59
CA ILE A 96 4.39 17.13 -8.54
C ILE A 96 4.82 16.82 -7.11
N HIS A 97 5.26 17.83 -6.34
CA HIS A 97 5.68 17.66 -4.95
C HIS A 97 4.52 17.18 -4.07
N VAL A 98 3.39 17.90 -4.09
CA VAL A 98 2.21 17.57 -3.29
C VAL A 98 1.70 16.16 -3.61
N GLN A 99 1.60 15.83 -4.90
CA GLN A 99 1.15 14.50 -5.33
C GLN A 99 2.13 13.41 -4.89
N CYS A 100 3.44 13.63 -5.00
CA CYS A 100 4.40 12.66 -4.52
C CYS A 100 4.26 12.42 -3.01
N VAL A 101 4.24 13.50 -2.21
CA VAL A 101 4.14 13.42 -0.75
C VAL A 101 2.90 12.64 -0.34
N ILE A 102 1.75 13.00 -0.90
CA ILE A 102 0.46 12.37 -0.59
C ILE A 102 0.45 10.90 -1.04
N THR A 103 0.72 10.63 -2.31
CA THR A 103 0.57 9.28 -2.87
C THR A 103 1.50 8.28 -2.18
N ASP A 104 2.75 8.65 -1.92
CA ASP A 104 3.69 7.74 -1.24
C ASP A 104 3.34 7.48 0.22
N PHE A 105 2.97 8.53 0.96
CA PHE A 105 2.58 8.38 2.36
C PHE A 105 1.36 7.47 2.51
N PHE A 106 0.31 7.70 1.72
CA PHE A 106 -0.89 6.87 1.76
C PHE A 106 -0.62 5.46 1.27
N LEU A 107 0.14 5.28 0.18
CA LEU A 107 0.46 3.94 -0.34
C LEU A 107 1.18 3.10 0.72
N ARG A 108 2.22 3.65 1.36
CA ARG A 108 3.02 2.95 2.39
C ARG A 108 2.19 2.63 3.62
N SER A 109 1.39 3.59 4.10
CA SER A 109 0.52 3.41 5.26
C SER A 109 -0.56 2.35 5.01
N LEU A 110 -1.25 2.42 3.87
CA LEU A 110 -2.34 1.50 3.53
C LEU A 110 -1.85 0.07 3.30
N LEU A 111 -0.68 -0.10 2.67
CA LEU A 111 -0.06 -1.42 2.52
C LEU A 111 0.21 -2.05 3.88
N SER A 112 0.81 -1.30 4.81
CA SER A 112 1.08 -1.83 6.14
C SER A 112 -0.18 -2.10 6.96
N ILE A 113 -1.21 -1.25 6.86
CA ILE A 113 -2.52 -1.53 7.46
C ILE A 113 -3.07 -2.84 6.91
N SER A 114 -3.01 -3.05 5.59
CA SER A 114 -3.46 -4.30 4.95
C SER A 114 -2.76 -5.53 5.52
N ASP A 115 -1.43 -5.46 5.72
CA ASP A 115 -0.65 -6.56 6.29
C ASP A 115 -1.05 -6.84 7.75
N TRP A 116 -1.21 -5.80 8.56
CA TRP A 116 -1.69 -5.95 9.95
C TRP A 116 -3.10 -6.51 10.03
N LEU A 117 -4.02 -6.10 9.15
CA LEU A 117 -5.37 -6.66 9.09
C LEU A 117 -5.35 -8.13 8.66
N SER A 118 -4.41 -8.52 7.79
CA SER A 118 -4.17 -9.91 7.41
C SER A 118 -3.73 -10.75 8.62
N ALA A 119 -2.79 -10.24 9.42
CA ALA A 119 -2.39 -10.84 10.69
C ALA A 119 -3.56 -10.98 11.67
N CYS A 120 -4.40 -9.96 11.79
CA CYS A 120 -5.61 -10.00 12.61
C CYS A 120 -6.62 -11.07 12.13
N VAL A 121 -6.76 -11.27 10.82
CA VAL A 121 -7.56 -12.37 10.26
C VAL A 121 -7.03 -13.73 10.70
N ALA A 122 -5.71 -13.94 10.65
CA ALA A 122 -5.12 -15.20 11.06
C ALA A 122 -5.30 -15.48 12.56
N ILE A 123 -5.09 -14.46 13.41
CA ILE A 123 -5.34 -14.55 14.85
C ILE A 123 -6.81 -14.89 15.12
N GLU A 124 -7.75 -14.19 14.47
CA GLU A 124 -9.18 -14.41 14.68
C GLU A 124 -9.60 -15.83 14.31
N ARG A 125 -9.03 -16.38 13.23
CA ARG A 125 -9.25 -17.78 12.82
C ARG A 125 -8.72 -18.77 13.85
N ALA A 126 -7.49 -18.57 14.35
CA ALA A 126 -6.93 -19.40 15.41
C ALA A 126 -7.77 -19.35 16.69
N VAL A 127 -8.19 -18.16 17.12
CA VAL A 127 -9.08 -17.99 18.29
C VAL A 127 -10.43 -18.67 18.09
N THR A 128 -10.99 -18.64 16.88
CA THR A 128 -12.25 -19.31 16.57
C THR A 128 -12.12 -20.83 16.74
N ILE A 129 -11.01 -21.41 16.29
CA ILE A 129 -10.70 -22.85 16.46
C ILE A 129 -10.52 -23.17 17.94
N LEU A 130 -9.70 -22.41 18.66
CA LEU A 130 -9.38 -22.65 20.07
C LEU A 130 -10.60 -22.54 21.00
N LYS A 131 -11.52 -21.59 20.73
CA LYS A 131 -12.71 -21.40 21.56
C LYS A 131 -13.87 -22.31 21.16
N GLY A 132 -13.89 -22.82 19.93
CA GLY A 132 -14.94 -23.70 19.42
C GLY A 132 -16.35 -23.18 19.73
N ALA A 133 -17.14 -24.00 20.45
CA ALA A 133 -18.53 -23.68 20.81
C ALA A 133 -18.67 -22.43 21.71
N ASN A 134 -17.63 -22.03 22.44
CA ASN A 134 -17.64 -20.86 23.32
C ASN A 134 -17.31 -19.54 22.58
N PHE A 135 -17.17 -19.57 21.26
CA PHE A 135 -16.84 -18.38 20.47
C PHE A 135 -18.02 -17.39 20.36
N ASN A 136 -17.85 -16.18 20.90
CA ASN A 136 -18.86 -15.13 20.83
C ASN A 136 -18.69 -14.24 19.60
N LYS A 137 -19.54 -14.46 18.59
CA LYS A 137 -19.56 -13.71 17.32
C LYS A 137 -19.82 -12.20 17.49
N ASN A 138 -20.68 -11.80 18.43
CA ASN A 138 -21.03 -10.39 18.62
C ASN A 138 -19.88 -9.61 19.27
N GLN A 139 -19.22 -10.21 20.26
CA GLN A 139 -18.02 -9.65 20.88
C GLN A 139 -16.90 -9.52 19.85
N SER A 140 -16.66 -10.57 19.06
CA SER A 140 -15.69 -10.60 17.96
C SER A 140 -15.88 -9.43 16.98
N LYS A 141 -17.11 -9.18 16.51
CA LYS A 141 -17.41 -8.04 15.62
C LYS A 141 -17.08 -6.67 16.25
N ARG A 142 -17.35 -6.50 17.55
CA ARG A 142 -17.07 -5.24 18.26
C ARG A 142 -15.56 -5.01 18.39
N ILE A 143 -14.83 -6.05 18.79
CA ILE A 143 -13.36 -6.02 18.90
C ILE A 143 -12.75 -5.73 17.54
N ALA A 144 -13.20 -6.40 16.46
CA ALA A 144 -12.66 -6.19 15.13
C ALA A 144 -12.73 -4.73 14.67
N LYS A 145 -13.86 -4.05 14.89
CA LYS A 145 -14.00 -2.62 14.57
C LYS A 145 -13.04 -1.73 15.36
N GLN A 146 -12.81 -2.04 16.64
CA GLN A 146 -11.87 -1.31 17.50
C GLN A 146 -10.42 -1.54 17.07
N VAL A 147 -10.06 -2.80 16.77
CA VAL A 147 -8.72 -3.17 16.29
C VAL A 147 -8.42 -2.51 14.94
N ILE A 148 -9.37 -2.49 14.00
CA ILE A 148 -9.20 -1.80 12.71
C ILE A 148 -8.87 -0.32 12.93
N LEU A 149 -9.65 0.37 13.77
CA LEU A 149 -9.42 1.79 14.07
C LEU A 149 -8.03 2.01 14.69
N PHE A 150 -7.65 1.16 15.64
CA PHE A 150 -6.37 1.25 16.33
C PHE A 150 -5.19 0.99 15.38
N VAL A 151 -5.26 -0.05 14.55
CA VAL A 151 -4.24 -0.37 13.54
C VAL A 151 -4.08 0.79 12.56
N CYS A 152 -5.18 1.37 12.07
CA CYS A 152 -5.12 2.54 11.20
C CYS A 152 -4.39 3.70 11.87
N ILE A 153 -4.82 4.10 13.08
CA ILE A 153 -4.23 5.24 13.80
C ILE A 153 -2.75 5.02 14.06
N LEU A 154 -2.37 3.86 14.61
CA LEU A 154 -0.97 3.56 14.89
C LEU A 154 -0.11 3.60 13.62
N THR A 155 -0.60 3.00 12.53
CA THR A 155 0.18 2.93 11.28
C THR A 155 0.36 4.30 10.65
N PHE A 156 -0.65 5.17 10.69
CA PHE A 156 -0.51 6.55 10.21
C PHE A 156 0.48 7.35 11.06
N LEU A 157 0.46 7.17 12.38
CA LEU A 157 1.40 7.83 13.28
C LEU A 157 2.84 7.37 13.06
N THR A 158 3.06 6.07 12.82
CA THR A 158 4.41 5.54 12.56
C THR A 158 5.01 6.05 11.24
N TYR A 159 4.19 6.40 10.24
CA TYR A 159 4.68 6.92 8.96
C TYR A 159 4.64 8.44 8.83
N ILE A 160 4.24 9.18 9.87
CA ILE A 160 4.04 10.63 9.77
C ILE A 160 5.33 11.40 9.49
N HIS A 161 6.50 10.82 9.77
CA HIS A 161 7.81 11.43 9.49
C HIS A 161 8.17 11.44 8.01
N ASP A 162 7.61 10.52 7.21
CA ASP A 162 7.84 10.42 5.75
C ASP A 162 7.48 11.70 5.00
N PRO A 163 6.24 12.23 5.07
CA PRO A 163 5.83 13.38 4.27
C PRO A 163 6.67 14.63 4.56
N ILE A 164 7.21 14.75 5.78
CA ILE A 164 7.99 15.92 6.23
C ILE A 164 9.36 15.99 5.54
N HIS A 165 9.98 14.85 5.24
CA HIS A 165 11.35 14.79 4.71
C HIS A 165 11.42 14.52 3.19
N ARG A 166 10.26 14.54 2.52
CA ARG A 166 10.15 14.37 1.07
C ARG A 166 10.34 15.70 0.34
N HIS A 167 11.27 15.69 -0.60
CA HIS A 167 11.59 16.86 -1.41
C HIS A 167 11.86 16.44 -2.86
N LEU A 168 11.72 17.39 -3.77
CA LEU A 168 12.06 17.21 -5.17
C LEU A 168 13.54 17.51 -5.39
N ILE A 169 14.19 16.69 -6.22
CA ILE A 169 15.54 16.92 -6.72
C ILE A 169 15.45 16.98 -8.24
N ASP A 170 16.04 18.01 -8.81
CA ASP A 170 16.16 18.16 -10.25
C ASP A 170 17.52 17.60 -10.68
N ASP A 171 17.50 16.71 -11.66
CA ASP A 171 18.65 16.20 -12.39
C ASP A 171 18.84 17.09 -13.61
N GLU A 172 19.81 18.02 -13.55
CA GLU A 172 20.05 19.01 -14.60
C GLU A 172 20.63 18.38 -15.88
N GLU A 173 21.38 17.29 -15.76
CA GLU A 173 21.99 16.59 -16.91
C GLU A 173 20.91 15.88 -17.73
N GLU A 174 19.98 15.21 -17.04
CA GLU A 174 18.90 14.46 -17.68
C GLU A 174 17.61 15.28 -17.78
N GLN A 175 17.56 16.53 -17.30
CA GLN A 175 16.38 17.40 -17.27
C GLN A 175 15.15 16.73 -16.61
N ARG A 176 15.34 16.05 -15.48
CA ARG A 176 14.28 15.27 -14.78
C ARG A 176 14.08 15.71 -13.34
N THR A 177 12.83 15.70 -12.89
CA THR A 177 12.49 15.92 -11.48
C THR A 177 12.18 14.59 -10.79
N TRP A 178 12.90 14.32 -9.69
CA TRP A 178 12.71 13.15 -8.83
C TRP A 178 12.11 13.55 -7.50
N CYS A 179 11.22 12.71 -6.98
CA CYS A 179 10.78 12.83 -5.61
C CYS A 179 11.53 11.82 -4.73
N VAL A 180 12.30 12.33 -3.77
CA VAL A 180 13.11 11.49 -2.89
C VAL A 180 12.94 11.88 -1.43
N ILE A 181 13.27 10.92 -0.59
CA ILE A 181 13.34 11.10 0.85
C ILE A 181 14.81 11.35 1.23
N LYS A 182 15.07 12.35 2.07
CA LYS A 182 16.36 12.50 2.77
C LYS A 182 16.11 12.68 4.25
N TYR A 183 16.38 11.62 4.99
CA TYR A 183 16.33 11.62 6.44
C TYR A 183 17.70 11.99 7.03
N PRO A 184 17.73 12.69 8.18
CA PRO A 184 18.94 12.74 9.00
C PRO A 184 19.27 11.34 9.56
N PRO A 185 20.53 11.05 9.95
CA PRO A 185 20.96 9.70 10.31
C PRO A 185 20.13 9.02 11.40
N SER A 186 19.70 9.75 12.43
CA SER A 186 18.85 9.24 13.50
C SER A 186 17.49 8.76 12.99
N LEU A 187 16.88 9.51 12.06
CA LEU A 187 15.58 9.18 11.49
C LEU A 187 15.68 8.05 10.46
N GLN A 188 16.83 7.88 9.81
CA GLN A 188 17.08 6.72 8.93
C GLN A 188 17.04 5.41 9.71
N ILE A 189 17.69 5.38 10.88
CA ILE A 189 17.68 4.19 11.75
C ILE A 189 16.25 3.90 12.22
N TYR A 190 15.52 4.94 12.65
CA TYR A 190 14.12 4.81 13.05
C TYR A 190 13.23 4.27 11.93
N ASP A 191 13.31 4.85 10.73
CA ASP A 191 12.55 4.42 9.55
C ASP A 191 12.87 2.97 9.17
N TRP A 192 14.14 2.58 9.26
CA TRP A 192 14.57 1.21 9.01
C TRP A 192 13.97 0.23 10.03
N ILE A 193 14.02 0.55 11.33
CA ILE A 193 13.42 -0.29 12.38
C ILE A 193 11.91 -0.46 12.14
N LEU A 194 11.20 0.64 11.85
CA LEU A 194 9.78 0.59 11.55
C LEU A 194 9.47 -0.26 10.32
N ASN A 195 10.24 -0.09 9.24
CA ASN A 195 10.06 -0.92 8.04
C ASN A 195 10.20 -2.40 8.35
N VAL A 196 11.26 -2.78 9.08
CA VAL A 196 11.48 -4.18 9.46
C VAL A 196 10.32 -4.68 10.32
N PHE A 197 9.85 -3.87 11.28
CA PHE A 197 8.73 -4.22 12.15
C PHE A 197 7.43 -4.45 11.36
N HIS A 198 7.02 -3.47 10.56
CA HIS A 198 5.78 -3.51 9.78
C HIS A 198 5.81 -4.57 8.67
N PHE A 199 6.99 -4.86 8.11
CA PHE A 199 7.16 -5.89 7.09
C PHE A 199 7.23 -7.32 7.68
N SER A 200 7.90 -7.51 8.81
CA SER A 200 8.24 -8.85 9.30
C SER A 200 7.21 -9.41 10.27
N ILE A 201 6.64 -8.59 11.15
CA ILE A 201 5.75 -9.09 12.21
C ILE A 201 4.43 -9.65 11.67
N PRO A 202 3.70 -8.98 10.76
CA PRO A 202 2.43 -9.52 10.29
C PRO A 202 2.57 -10.90 9.61
N PRO A 203 3.57 -11.14 8.74
CA PRO A 203 3.84 -12.48 8.21
C PRO A 203 4.18 -13.52 9.28
N LEU A 204 4.98 -13.17 10.30
CA LEU A 204 5.31 -14.08 11.39
C LEU A 204 4.06 -14.52 12.16
N ILE A 205 3.16 -13.57 12.46
CA ILE A 205 1.86 -13.87 13.09
C ILE A 205 1.03 -14.82 12.21
N ASN A 206 0.99 -14.57 10.90
CA ASN A 206 0.29 -15.44 9.96
C ASN A 206 0.84 -16.87 9.98
N CYS A 207 2.17 -17.02 9.96
CA CYS A 207 2.83 -18.33 10.05
C CYS A 207 2.51 -19.05 11.36
N ILE A 208 2.64 -18.37 12.51
CA ILE A 208 2.35 -18.96 13.82
C ILE A 208 0.88 -19.37 13.92
N SER A 209 -0.04 -18.51 13.47
CA SER A 209 -1.47 -18.79 13.51
C SER A 209 -1.88 -19.95 12.61
N ALA A 210 -1.14 -20.21 11.52
CA ALA A 210 -1.39 -21.35 10.63
C ALA A 210 -0.89 -22.69 11.21
N LEU A 211 -0.02 -22.66 12.22
CA LEU A 211 0.48 -23.87 12.90
C LEU A 211 -0.40 -24.30 14.09
N ILE A 212 -1.36 -23.46 14.49
CA ILE A 212 -2.35 -23.70 15.56
C ILE A 212 -3.59 -24.32 14.95
#